data_AF-A0A9W9XXB2-F1
#
_entry.id   AF-A0A9W9XXB2-F1
#
_cell.length_a   1.000
_cell.length_b   1.000
_cell.length_c   1.000
_cell.angle_alpha   90.00
_cell.angle_beta   90.00
_cell.angle_gamma   90.00
#
_symmetry.space_group_name_H-M   'P 1'
#
loop_
_entity.id
_entity.type
_entity.pdbx_description
1 polymer ?
#
loop_
_entity_poly.entity_id
_entity_poly.type
_entity_poly.pdbx_seq_one_letter_code
_entity_poly.pdbx_strand_id
1 'polypeptide(L)'
;MGSSTAFPVAMARGATWDIDLERRIGDAIGREAKAQGANYFAGVCVNLPRHPAWGRIQETYGENPLMLGEFGLALTERSTESYHGLRRTFCP
;
A
#
# COMPACT_ATOMS: atom_id res chain seq x y z
N MET A 1 13.72 1.52 -9.56
CA MET A 1 13.44 2.43 -8.42
C MET A 1 14.60 2.41 -7.42
N GLY A 2 15.80 2.86 -7.82
CA GLY A 2 16.96 2.88 -6.92
C GLY A 2 17.13 4.17 -6.10
N SER A 3 16.36 5.22 -6.44
CA SER A 3 16.40 6.55 -5.83
C SER A 3 15.04 6.95 -5.22
N SER A 4 14.28 5.96 -4.74
CA SER A 4 12.95 6.10 -4.15
C SER A 4 12.99 5.70 -2.67
N THR A 5 12.03 6.19 -1.89
CA THR A 5 11.94 5.89 -0.46
C THR A 5 11.56 4.42 -0.25
N ALA A 6 12.34 3.70 0.54
CA ALA A 6 12.03 2.33 0.94
C ALA A 6 11.27 2.31 2.27
N PHE A 7 10.02 1.86 2.25
CA PHE A 7 9.20 1.69 3.46
C PHE A 7 9.38 0.29 4.07
N PRO A 8 9.02 0.10 5.36
CA PRO A 8 8.94 -1.24 5.95
C PRO A 8 8.02 -2.16 5.15
N VAL A 9 8.29 -3.47 5.21
CA VAL A 9 7.47 -4.49 4.55
C VAL A 9 6.00 -4.40 5.01
N ALA A 10 5.06 -4.81 4.14
CA ALA A 10 3.63 -4.72 4.40
C ALA A 10 3.21 -5.34 5.74
N MET A 11 3.83 -6.45 6.16
CA MET A 11 3.52 -7.07 7.45
C MET A 11 3.87 -6.15 8.63
N ALA A 12 5.04 -5.47 8.57
CA ALA A 12 5.45 -4.53 9.61
C ALA A 12 4.55 -3.29 9.64
N ARG A 13 4.07 -2.85 8.47
CA ARG A 13 3.10 -1.75 8.36
C ARG A 13 1.72 -2.17 8.88
N GLY A 14 1.29 -3.39 8.58
CA GLY A 14 0.06 -3.98 9.12
C GLY A 14 0.09 -4.03 10.65
N ALA A 15 1.23 -4.40 11.25
CA ALA A 15 1.37 -4.46 12.70
C ALA A 15 1.11 -3.11 13.44
N THR A 16 1.06 -1.99 12.72
CA THR A 16 0.69 -0.67 13.28
C THR A 16 -0.81 -0.50 13.51
N TRP A 17 -1.66 -1.24 12.79
CA TRP A 17 -3.12 -1.06 12.78
C TRP A 17 -3.58 0.36 12.41
N ASP A 18 -2.73 1.14 11.73
CA ASP A 18 -3.01 2.52 11.31
C ASP A 18 -3.26 2.59 9.79
N ILE A 19 -4.53 2.68 9.39
CA ILE A 19 -4.94 2.79 7.99
C ILE A 19 -4.53 4.15 7.38
N ASP A 20 -4.47 5.21 8.19
CA ASP A 20 -4.09 6.53 7.72
C ASP A 20 -2.58 6.63 7.48
N LEU A 21 -1.77 5.89 8.23
CA LEU A 21 -0.38 5.64 7.89
C LEU A 21 -0.24 4.98 6.51
N GLU A 22 -1.05 3.96 6.23
CA GLU A 22 -1.01 3.26 4.94
C GLU A 22 -1.39 4.19 3.78
N ARG A 23 -2.39 5.06 3.97
CA ARG A 23 -2.71 6.14 3.01
C ARG A 23 -1.52 7.06 2.77
N ARG A 24 -0.85 7.54 3.82
CA ARG A 24 0.34 8.41 3.69
C ARG A 24 1.46 7.73 2.90
N ILE A 25 1.65 6.42 3.10
CA ILE A 25 2.63 5.64 2.35
C ILE A 25 2.19 5.52 0.87
N GLY A 26 0.92 5.26 0.60
CA GLY A 26 0.37 5.27 -0.76
C GLY A 26 0.57 6.61 -1.47
N ASP A 27 0.42 7.74 -0.77
CA ASP A 27 0.67 9.07 -1.31
C ASP A 27 2.11 9.26 -1.78
N ALA A 28 3.07 8.87 -0.93
CA ALA A 28 4.49 8.93 -1.27
C ALA A 28 4.81 8.01 -2.47
N ILE A 29 4.34 6.76 -2.43
CA ILE A 29 4.55 5.78 -3.51
C ILE A 29 3.99 6.29 -4.84
N GLY A 30 2.76 6.82 -4.86
CA GLY A 30 2.14 7.32 -6.09
C GLY A 30 2.91 8.50 -6.71
N ARG A 31 3.42 9.42 -5.87
CA ARG A 31 4.26 10.54 -6.33
C ARG A 31 5.60 10.08 -6.88
N GLU A 32 6.26 9.15 -6.20
CA GLU A 32 7.54 8.62 -6.65
C GLU A 32 7.40 7.76 -7.90
N ALA A 33 6.36 6.92 -8.00
CA ALA A 33 6.05 6.15 -9.20
C ALA A 33 5.87 7.06 -10.42
N LYS A 34 5.13 8.16 -10.27
CA LYS A 34 4.98 9.19 -11.30
C LYS A 34 6.30 9.83 -11.69
N ALA A 35 7.10 10.24 -10.70
CA ALA A 35 8.40 10.86 -10.93
C ALA A 35 9.37 9.93 -11.68
N GLN A 36 9.25 8.61 -11.47
CA GLN A 36 10.04 7.58 -12.15
C GLN A 36 9.45 7.17 -13.52
N GLY A 37 8.32 7.75 -13.94
CA GLY A 37 7.64 7.40 -15.19
C GLY A 37 6.99 6.01 -15.20
N ALA A 38 6.77 5.41 -14.02
CA ALA A 38 6.11 4.11 -13.91
C ALA A 38 4.61 4.24 -14.15
N ASN A 39 4.03 3.37 -14.98
CA ASN A 39 2.60 3.33 -15.29
C ASN A 39 1.85 2.19 -14.59
N TYR A 40 2.56 1.31 -13.88
CA TYR A 40 1.99 0.15 -13.21
C TYR A 40 2.69 -0.10 -11.88
N PHE A 41 1.90 -0.41 -10.85
CA PHE A 41 2.37 -0.71 -9.50
C PHE A 41 1.73 -2.00 -8.99
N ALA A 42 2.54 -3.04 -8.82
CA ALA A 42 2.12 -4.36 -8.31
C ALA A 42 2.57 -4.59 -6.85
N GLY A 43 2.54 -3.54 -6.02
CA GLY A 43 3.01 -3.63 -4.63
C GLY A 43 1.95 -4.02 -3.60
N VAL A 44 0.68 -4.13 -4.01
CA VAL A 44 -0.43 -4.52 -3.12
C VAL A 44 -0.58 -6.05 -3.14
N CYS A 45 -0.36 -6.70 -2.00
CA CYS A 45 -0.50 -8.15 -1.85
C CYS A 45 -1.61 -8.47 -0.85
N VAL A 46 -2.79 -8.84 -1.36
CA VAL A 46 -3.99 -9.20 -0.58
C VAL A 46 -4.18 -10.71 -0.46
N ASN A 47 -3.08 -11.45 -0.40
CA ASN A 47 -3.12 -12.87 -0.13
C ASN A 47 -3.35 -13.11 1.37
N LEU A 48 -4.19 -14.08 1.71
CA LEU A 48 -4.47 -14.43 3.11
C LEU A 48 -3.47 -15.50 3.57
N PRO A 49 -2.45 -15.15 4.37
CA PRO A 49 -1.50 -16.12 4.85
C PRO A 49 -2.14 -17.04 5.89
N ARG A 50 -1.92 -18.34 5.74
CA ARG A 50 -2.35 -19.38 6.70
C ARG A 50 -1.21 -20.21 7.25
N HIS A 51 -0.02 -20.05 6.68
CA HIS A 51 1.16 -20.82 7.05
C HIS A 51 2.39 -19.91 7.08
N PRO A 52 3.10 -19.81 8.23
CA PRO A 52 4.21 -18.86 8.38
C PRO A 52 5.42 -19.19 7.50
N ALA A 53 5.59 -20.45 7.08
CA ALA A 53 6.67 -20.84 6.17
C ALA A 53 6.49 -20.36 4.72
N TRP A 54 5.38 -19.70 4.40
CA TRP A 54 5.20 -19.11 3.08
C TRP A 54 6.14 -17.92 2.90
N GLY A 55 7.19 -18.05 2.09
CA GLY A 55 8.27 -17.06 1.96
C GLY A 55 7.89 -15.69 1.39
N ARG A 56 6.61 -15.44 1.10
CA ARG A 56 6.06 -14.14 0.69
C ARG A 56 5.17 -13.51 1.77
N ILE A 57 5.08 -14.12 2.94
CA ILE A 57 4.16 -13.69 4.00
C ILE A 57 4.40 -12.23 4.42
N GLN A 58 5.66 -11.77 4.39
CA GLN A 58 6.05 -10.38 4.70
C GLN A 58 5.42 -9.33 3.78
N GLU A 59 4.97 -9.74 2.60
CA GLU A 59 4.33 -8.87 1.62
C GLU A 59 2.85 -8.62 1.93
N THR A 60 2.24 -9.40 2.83
CA THR A 60 0.85 -9.26 3.25
C THR A 60 0.70 -8.42 4.52
N TYR A 61 -0.50 -7.92 4.81
CA TYR A 61 -0.76 -7.17 6.05
C TYR A 61 -1.07 -8.04 7.28
N GLY A 62 -1.22 -9.36 7.10
CA GLY A 62 -1.56 -10.31 8.16
C GLY A 62 -2.64 -11.31 7.75
N GLU A 63 -3.09 -12.11 8.71
CA GLU A 63 -4.04 -13.21 8.51
C GLU A 63 -5.53 -12.82 8.66
N ASN A 64 -5.82 -11.56 9.00
CA ASN A 64 -7.18 -11.08 9.19
C ASN A 64 -7.74 -10.52 7.85
N PRO A 65 -8.82 -11.09 7.29
CA PRO A 65 -9.38 -10.63 6.01
C PRO A 65 -9.87 -9.17 6.01
N LEU A 66 -10.44 -8.69 7.12
CA LEU A 66 -10.95 -7.32 7.21
C LEU A 66 -9.79 -6.32 7.17
N MET A 67 -8.77 -6.58 7.98
CA MET A 67 -7.55 -5.77 7.99
C MET A 67 -6.87 -5.77 6.62
N LEU A 68 -6.76 -6.93 5.99
CA LEU A 68 -6.16 -7.08 4.66
C LEU A 68 -6.91 -6.26 3.60
N GLY A 69 -8.24 -6.24 3.67
CA GLY A 69 -9.10 -5.45 2.80
C GLY A 69 -8.93 -3.94 3.01
N GLU A 70 -8.99 -3.47 4.25
CA GLU A 70 -8.86 -2.05 4.61
C GLU A 70 -7.49 -1.47 4.21
N PHE A 71 -6.40 -2.18 4.55
CA PHE A 71 -5.04 -1.76 4.15
C PHE A 71 -4.84 -1.82 2.63
N GLY A 72 -5.36 -2.87 1.98
CA GLY A 72 -5.31 -3.02 0.52
C GLY A 72 -6.02 -1.87 -0.18
N LEU A 73 -7.22 -1.51 0.27
CA LEU A 73 -8.00 -0.38 -0.24
C LEU A 73 -7.25 0.94 -0.03
N ALA A 74 -6.78 1.21 1.20
CA ALA A 74 -6.10 2.43 1.56
C ALA A 74 -4.85 2.69 0.69
N LEU A 75 -4.02 1.66 0.47
CA LEU A 75 -2.84 1.78 -0.37
C LEU A 75 -3.20 1.98 -1.85
N THR A 76 -4.14 1.18 -2.35
CA THR A 76 -4.55 1.21 -3.77
C THR A 76 -5.17 2.56 -4.12
N GLU A 77 -6.19 2.97 -3.37
CA GLU A 77 -6.90 4.23 -3.60
C GLU A 77 -5.92 5.39 -3.56
N ARG A 78 -5.12 5.50 -2.49
CA ARG A 78 -4.30 6.68 -2.28
C ARG A 78 -3.12 6.78 -3.25
N SER A 79 -2.52 5.65 -3.63
CA SER A 79 -1.45 5.65 -4.64
C SER A 79 -1.97 6.03 -6.02
N THR A 80 -3.15 5.55 -6.42
CA THR A 80 -3.81 5.92 -7.69
C THR A 80 -4.18 7.40 -7.71
N GLU A 81 -4.84 7.91 -6.67
CA GLU A 81 -5.19 9.34 -6.57
C GLU A 81 -3.95 10.23 -6.70
N SER A 82 -2.90 9.90 -5.96
CA SER A 82 -1.66 10.69 -5.91
C SER A 82 -0.90 10.64 -7.23
N TYR A 83 -0.91 9.50 -7.93
CA TYR A 83 -0.36 9.35 -9.27
C TYR A 83 -1.09 10.25 -10.29
N HIS A 84 -2.43 10.26 -10.27
CA HIS A 84 -3.23 11.08 -11.18
C HIS A 84 -3.34 12.55 -10.76
N GLY A 85 -2.87 12.92 -9.56
CA GLY A 85 -3.03 14.28 -9.03
C GLY A 85 -4.47 14.61 -8.65
N LEU A 86 -5.29 13.59 -8.39
CA LEU A 86 -6.66 13.74 -7.94
C LEU A 86 -6.64 14.07 -6.44
N ARG A 87 -7.26 15.18 -6.06
CA ARG A 87 -7.72 15.37 -4.68
C ARG A 87 -9.18 14.98 -4.66
N ARG A 88 -9.63 14.20 -3.68
CA ARG A 88 -11.05 14.10 -3.37
C ARG A 88 -11.56 15.54 -3.15
N THR A 89 -12.22 16.12 -4.14
CA THR A 89 -13.31 17.04 -3.86
C THR A 89 -14.40 16.14 -3.32
N PHE A 90 -14.39 15.95 -2.01
CA PHE A 90 -15.54 15.44 -1.30
C PHE A 90 -16.66 16.44 -1.61
N CYS A 91 -17.55 16.10 -2.54
CA CYS A 91 -18.83 16.79 -2.63
C CYS A 91 -19.52 16.51 -1.28
N PRO A 92 -19.87 17.53 -0.50
CA PRO A 92 -20.41 17.37 0.84
C PRO A 92 -21.68 16.51 0.88
#